data_AF-A0A9R1QK79-F1
#
_entry.id   AF-A0A9R1QK79-F1
#
_cell.length_a   1.000
_cell.length_b   1.000
_cell.length_c   1.000
_cell.angle_alpha   90.00
_cell.angle_beta   90.00
_cell.angle_gamma   90.00
#
_symmetry.space_group_name_H-M   'P 1'
#
loop_
_entity.id
_entity.type
_entity.pdbx_description
1 polymer ?
#
loop_
_entity_poly.entity_id
_entity_poly.type
_entity_poly.pdbx_seq_one_letter_code
_entity_poly.pdbx_strand_id
1 'polypeptide(L)'
;MATRRAISSVLRTASRIRAASPSPCPRAPLHRPSPAGFLLNRAAAYSSSAAAQAAPVTPPPTSDKHTGTKITDEFTGAGAVGEVCQVIGAVVDVRFDEGLPPILTALEVLDNSIRLVLEVAQHLGENVVRTIAMDGTEGLVRGQRVLNTGSPITVPVGRATLGRIINVIGEPIDHKGDIKTNSYLPIHREAPAFVEQATEQQILVTGIKVVDLLAPYQRGGKIGLFGGAGVGKTVLIMELINNVAKAHGGFSVFAGVGERTREGNDLYREMIESGVIKLDDKQSESKCALVYGQMNEPPGARARVGLTGLTVAEHFRDAEGQDVLLFIDNIFRFTQAFYMVGGIEEVIAKAEKIAKENA
;
A
#
# COMPACT_ATOMS: atom_id res chain seq x y z
N MET A 1 -23.04 -54.99 -1.89
CA MET A 1 -23.44 -56.12 -1.01
C MET A 1 -22.37 -56.29 0.05
N ALA A 2 -22.60 -56.51 1.33
CA ALA A 2 -23.72 -56.34 2.24
C ALA A 2 -23.11 -56.67 3.61
N THR A 3 -23.14 -55.75 4.59
CA THR A 3 -23.19 -55.98 6.06
C THR A 3 -22.87 -54.66 6.77
N ARG A 4 -23.88 -53.87 7.14
CA ARG A 4 -24.67 -53.90 8.39
C ARG A 4 -23.94 -53.33 9.63
N ARG A 5 -24.42 -52.12 9.97
CA ARG A 5 -24.91 -51.63 11.28
C ARG A 5 -23.85 -51.35 12.37
N ALA A 6 -23.64 -50.10 12.79
CA ALA A 6 -24.53 -49.13 13.46
C ALA A 6 -24.50 -49.23 15.00
N ILE A 7 -24.13 -48.09 15.62
CA ILE A 7 -24.59 -47.54 16.91
C ILE A 7 -23.99 -48.15 18.20
N SER A 8 -23.24 -47.36 19.00
CA SER A 8 -23.73 -46.72 20.25
C SER A 8 -22.60 -46.16 21.15
N SER A 9 -22.90 -45.03 21.80
CA SER A 9 -22.53 -44.53 23.17
C SER A 9 -21.08 -44.68 23.70
N VAL A 10 -20.34 -43.61 24.02
CA VAL A 10 -20.48 -42.58 25.08
C VAL A 10 -20.37 -43.14 26.52
N LEU A 11 -19.33 -42.64 27.21
CA LEU A 11 -19.07 -42.57 28.68
C LEU A 11 -18.62 -43.85 29.42
N ARG A 12 -17.36 -43.86 29.91
CA ARG A 12 -17.04 -43.84 31.36
C ARG A 12 -15.53 -43.97 31.65
N THR A 13 -14.99 -42.90 32.24
CA THR A 13 -14.17 -42.84 33.48
C THR A 13 -13.23 -43.98 33.89
N ALA A 14 -11.98 -43.54 34.11
CA ALA A 14 -11.17 -43.68 35.33
C ALA A 14 -10.18 -44.85 35.50
N SER A 15 -8.94 -44.44 35.81
CA SER A 15 -8.09 -44.86 36.94
C SER A 15 -6.75 -45.48 36.57
N ARG A 16 -5.68 -44.91 37.16
CA ARG A 16 -4.47 -45.51 37.78
C ARG A 16 -3.47 -44.36 38.01
N ILE A 17 -2.72 -44.17 39.09
CA ILE A 17 -2.49 -44.83 40.39
C ILE A 17 -1.80 -43.79 41.32
N ARG A 18 -2.00 -43.94 42.63
CA ARG A 18 -1.42 -43.21 43.79
C ARG A 18 0.09 -43.43 44.01
N ALA A 19 0.75 -42.47 44.68
CA ALA A 19 1.53 -42.63 45.95
C ALA A 19 1.97 -41.23 46.43
N ALA A 20 1.45 -40.65 47.53
CA ALA A 20 1.69 -40.86 48.96
C ALA A 20 2.87 -40.00 49.54
N SER A 21 2.51 -39.12 50.48
CA SER A 21 3.27 -38.10 51.23
C SER A 21 3.98 -38.63 52.49
N PRO A 22 4.72 -37.76 53.23
CA PRO A 22 4.29 -37.46 54.61
C PRO A 22 4.36 -35.97 55.02
N SER A 23 3.67 -35.65 56.11
CA SER A 23 3.20 -34.35 56.65
C SER A 23 3.96 -33.92 57.95
N PRO A 24 3.53 -32.94 58.82
CA PRO A 24 2.94 -31.59 58.66
C PRO A 24 3.48 -30.45 59.63
N CYS A 25 3.00 -29.22 59.40
CA CYS A 25 2.75 -28.06 60.33
C CYS A 25 3.87 -27.04 60.69
N PRO A 26 3.56 -25.74 61.05
CA PRO A 26 2.25 -25.05 61.15
C PRO A 26 2.14 -23.71 60.39
N ARG A 27 0.90 -23.18 60.29
CA ARG A 27 0.53 -21.85 59.74
C ARG A 27 0.92 -20.70 60.68
N ALA A 28 1.39 -19.59 60.12
CA ALA A 28 1.44 -18.26 60.74
C ALA A 28 0.46 -17.30 60.00
N PRO A 29 -0.08 -16.25 60.66
CA PRO A 29 -1.27 -15.54 60.20
C PRO A 29 -1.00 -14.53 59.07
N LEU A 30 -1.98 -14.43 58.17
CA LEU A 30 -2.09 -13.40 57.13
C LEU A 30 -2.35 -12.03 57.77
N HIS A 31 -1.40 -11.09 57.68
CA HIS A 31 -1.69 -9.67 57.90
C HIS A 31 -1.85 -8.96 56.55
N ARG A 32 -3.07 -8.54 56.23
CA ARG A 32 -3.40 -7.69 55.08
C ARG A 32 -2.70 -6.33 55.23
N PRO A 33 -2.01 -5.80 54.21
CA PRO A 33 -1.66 -4.39 54.18
C PRO A 33 -2.90 -3.56 53.83
N SER A 34 -3.16 -2.50 54.59
CA SER A 34 -4.26 -1.56 54.38
C SER A 34 -4.02 -0.68 53.15
N PRO A 35 -5.07 -0.19 52.46
CA PRO A 35 -4.95 0.56 51.20
C PRO A 35 -4.25 1.93 51.34
N ALA A 36 -4.06 2.43 52.56
CA ALA A 36 -3.39 3.70 52.82
C ALA A 36 -1.86 3.65 52.62
N GLY A 37 -1.22 2.50 52.87
CA GLY A 37 0.25 2.36 52.76
C GLY A 37 0.76 2.34 51.31
N PHE A 38 -0.09 1.94 50.36
CA PHE A 38 0.29 1.83 48.94
C PHE A 38 0.27 3.19 48.23
N LEU A 39 -0.55 4.14 48.70
CA LEU A 39 -0.63 5.49 48.16
C LEU A 39 0.48 6.41 48.70
N LEU A 40 0.89 6.22 49.96
CA LEU A 40 1.97 7.00 50.59
C LEU A 40 3.35 6.70 49.97
N ASN A 41 3.65 5.45 49.62
CA ASN A 41 4.91 5.10 48.97
C ASN A 41 5.02 5.60 47.51
N ARG A 42 3.90 5.83 46.83
CA ARG A 42 3.91 6.38 45.47
C ARG A 42 4.01 7.90 45.46
N ALA A 43 3.43 8.58 46.45
CA ALA A 43 3.57 10.04 46.61
C ALA A 43 5.00 10.46 46.99
N ALA A 44 5.68 9.67 47.84
CA ALA A 44 7.07 9.94 48.21
C ALA A 44 8.07 9.76 47.05
N ALA A 45 7.77 8.88 46.09
CA ALA A 45 8.61 8.69 44.90
C ALA A 45 8.38 9.76 43.81
N TYR A 46 7.27 10.50 43.86
CA TYR A 46 6.96 11.61 42.94
C TYR A 46 7.35 12.99 43.48
N SER A 47 7.49 13.16 44.80
CA SER A 47 7.84 14.47 45.39
C SER A 47 9.35 14.75 45.48
N SER A 48 10.22 13.83 45.04
CA SER A 48 11.69 14.04 45.02
C SER A 48 12.32 13.99 43.63
N SER A 49 11.52 14.02 42.55
CA SER A 49 12.04 14.14 41.17
C SER A 49 11.72 15.50 40.50
N ALA A 50 11.11 16.43 41.24
CA ALA A 50 11.00 17.82 40.82
C ALA A 50 12.33 18.55 41.10
N ALA A 51 12.85 19.20 40.05
CA ALA A 51 14.14 19.91 39.97
C ALA A 51 15.39 19.04 39.70
N ALA A 52 15.39 18.29 38.59
CA ALA A 52 16.64 18.04 37.87
C ALA A 52 16.98 19.29 37.04
N GLN A 53 18.11 19.92 37.37
CA GLN A 53 18.71 21.03 36.63
C GLN A 53 18.90 20.65 35.16
N ALA A 54 18.65 21.61 34.26
CA ALA A 54 18.94 21.47 32.84
C ALA A 54 20.42 21.07 32.66
N ALA A 55 20.66 19.91 32.06
CA ALA A 55 22.00 19.51 31.66
C ALA A 55 22.55 20.55 30.68
N PRO A 56 23.82 20.97 30.78
CA PRO A 56 24.41 21.88 29.82
C PRO A 56 24.35 21.23 28.43
N VAL A 57 23.73 21.94 27.49
CA VAL A 57 23.67 21.56 26.08
C VAL A 57 25.10 21.53 25.56
N THR A 58 25.66 20.34 25.38
CA THR A 58 26.89 20.18 24.61
C THR A 58 26.62 20.71 23.21
N PRO A 59 27.43 21.65 22.69
CA PRO A 59 27.28 22.09 21.31
C PRO A 59 27.43 20.87 20.38
N PRO A 60 26.73 20.85 19.23
CA PRO A 60 26.92 19.79 18.25
C PRO A 60 28.42 19.72 17.92
N PRO A 61 29.00 18.51 17.79
CA PRO A 61 30.42 18.41 17.47
C PRO A 61 30.69 19.19 16.20
N THR A 62 31.57 20.18 16.32
CA THR A 62 32.10 20.95 15.21
C THR A 62 32.69 19.98 14.19
N SER A 63 32.41 20.27 12.92
CA SER A 63 32.86 19.52 11.75
C SER A 63 34.37 19.26 11.78
N ASP A 64 34.75 18.09 12.26
CA ASP A 64 36.05 17.52 11.93
C ASP A 64 36.04 17.23 10.43
N LYS A 65 36.96 17.91 9.74
CA LYS A 65 37.25 17.73 8.33
C LYS A 65 37.69 16.29 8.10
N HIS A 66 36.73 15.40 7.88
CA HIS A 66 36.98 14.16 7.17
C HIS A 66 37.21 14.51 5.70
N THR A 67 38.47 14.42 5.32
CA THR A 67 38.96 14.46 3.95
C THR A 67 38.21 13.43 3.11
N GLY A 68 37.29 13.93 2.30
CA GLY A 68 37.01 13.48 0.94
C GLY A 68 36.93 11.98 0.72
N THR A 69 35.83 11.36 1.15
CA THR A 69 35.16 10.36 0.33
C THR A 69 33.69 10.72 0.34
N LYS A 70 33.19 11.18 -0.82
CA LYS A 70 31.76 11.32 -1.04
C LYS A 70 31.13 9.96 -0.72
N ILE A 71 30.11 9.92 0.12
CA ILE A 71 29.14 8.84 0.04
C ILE A 71 28.34 9.16 -1.23
N THR A 72 28.90 8.79 -2.38
CA THR A 72 28.21 8.80 -3.65
C THR A 72 27.17 7.70 -3.65
N ASP A 73 26.08 7.95 -4.38
CA ASP A 73 25.01 7.04 -4.83
C ASP A 73 25.52 5.77 -5.57
N GLU A 74 26.56 5.10 -5.07
CA GLU A 74 27.20 3.96 -5.73
C GLU A 74 26.34 2.69 -5.73
N PHE A 75 25.24 2.67 -4.96
CA PHE A 75 24.35 1.51 -4.84
C PHE A 75 23.01 1.63 -5.58
N THR A 76 22.64 2.81 -6.10
CA THR A 76 21.38 2.97 -6.84
C THR A 76 21.55 2.75 -8.34
N GLY A 77 22.80 2.78 -8.86
CA GLY A 77 23.10 2.54 -10.26
C GLY A 77 22.30 3.43 -11.22
N ALA A 78 21.92 4.63 -10.78
CA ALA A 78 21.06 5.53 -11.56
C ALA A 78 21.73 5.84 -12.91
N GLY A 79 20.99 5.66 -14.01
CA GLY A 79 21.53 5.79 -15.37
C GLY A 79 22.31 4.57 -15.89
N ALA A 80 22.45 3.50 -15.10
CA ALA A 80 22.97 2.24 -15.59
C ALA A 80 22.02 1.67 -16.66
N VAL A 81 22.61 1.11 -17.71
CA VAL A 81 21.87 0.48 -18.81
C VAL A 81 22.05 -1.02 -18.71
N GLY A 82 20.94 -1.72 -18.59
CA GLY A 82 20.86 -3.17 -18.65
C GLY A 82 20.35 -3.66 -20.00
N GLU A 83 20.38 -4.96 -20.19
CA GLU A 83 19.88 -5.65 -21.38
C GLU A 83 18.81 -6.67 -20.99
N VAL A 84 17.72 -6.73 -21.77
CA VAL A 84 16.69 -7.76 -21.59
C VAL A 84 17.27 -9.14 -21.90
N CYS A 85 17.29 -10.04 -20.92
CA CYS A 85 17.73 -11.43 -21.12
C CYS A 85 16.56 -12.34 -21.51
N GLN A 86 15.45 -12.23 -20.81
CA GLN A 86 14.32 -13.14 -20.96
C GLN A 86 12.99 -12.43 -20.73
N VAL A 87 11.97 -12.85 -21.48
CA VAL A 87 10.61 -12.30 -21.41
C VAL A 87 9.66 -13.48 -21.26
N ILE A 88 8.90 -13.51 -20.16
CA ILE A 88 7.90 -14.54 -19.86
C ILE A 88 6.60 -13.84 -19.45
N GLY A 89 5.73 -13.60 -20.43
CA GLY A 89 4.48 -12.87 -20.18
C GLY A 89 4.77 -11.50 -19.57
N ALA A 90 4.22 -11.22 -18.39
CA ALA A 90 4.41 -9.96 -17.68
C ALA A 90 5.72 -9.87 -16.86
N VAL A 91 6.52 -10.93 -16.82
CA VAL A 91 7.80 -10.97 -16.11
C VAL A 91 8.94 -10.84 -17.11
N VAL A 92 9.86 -9.91 -16.84
CA VAL A 92 11.01 -9.61 -17.70
C VAL A 92 12.27 -9.69 -16.85
N ASP A 93 13.23 -10.49 -17.28
CA ASP A 93 14.54 -10.58 -16.63
C ASP A 93 15.53 -9.67 -17.38
N VAL A 94 16.19 -8.79 -16.64
CA VAL A 94 17.12 -7.78 -17.17
C VAL A 94 18.47 -7.99 -16.52
N ARG A 95 19.54 -8.06 -17.32
CA ARG A 95 20.92 -8.15 -16.84
C ARG A 95 21.58 -6.79 -16.85
N PHE A 96 22.27 -6.47 -15.78
CA PHE A 96 23.09 -5.27 -15.66
C PHE A 96 24.56 -5.68 -15.56
N ASP A 97 25.46 -5.03 -16.29
CA ASP A 97 26.88 -5.33 -16.18
C ASP A 97 27.47 -4.70 -14.90
N GLU A 98 27.08 -3.45 -14.62
CA GLU A 98 27.43 -2.70 -13.42
C GLU A 98 26.19 -1.94 -12.89
N GLY A 99 26.15 -1.66 -11.58
CA GLY A 99 25.07 -0.86 -10.98
C GLY A 99 23.73 -1.58 -10.87
N LEU A 100 23.69 -2.69 -10.13
CA LEU A 100 22.48 -3.49 -9.93
C LEU A 100 21.38 -2.65 -9.24
N PRO A 101 20.22 -2.41 -9.88
CA PRO A 101 19.17 -1.59 -9.31
C PRO A 101 18.55 -2.25 -8.06
N PRO A 102 18.22 -1.50 -6.99
CA PRO A 102 17.57 -2.07 -5.82
C PRO A 102 16.15 -2.58 -6.13
N ILE A 103 15.62 -3.41 -5.25
CA ILE A 103 14.23 -3.88 -5.35
C ILE A 103 13.28 -2.68 -5.27
N LEU A 104 12.16 -2.75 -6.00
CA LEU A 104 11.15 -1.70 -6.17
C LEU A 104 11.57 -0.52 -7.06
N THR A 105 12.75 -0.56 -7.66
CA THR A 105 13.21 0.47 -8.60
C THR A 105 12.48 0.37 -9.93
N ALA A 106 12.14 1.51 -10.53
CA ALA A 106 11.58 1.58 -11.87
C ALA A 106 12.70 1.56 -12.92
N LEU A 107 12.49 0.79 -13.97
CA LEU A 107 13.34 0.71 -15.14
C LEU A 107 12.52 1.08 -16.37
N GLU A 108 13.15 1.74 -17.33
CA GLU A 108 12.49 2.19 -18.56
C GLU A 108 13.12 1.49 -19.77
N VAL A 109 12.29 0.80 -20.56
CA VAL A 109 12.77 0.15 -21.78
C VAL A 109 12.99 1.22 -22.85
N LEU A 110 14.22 1.30 -23.35
CA LEU A 110 14.58 2.23 -24.42
C LEU A 110 14.08 1.71 -25.78
N ASP A 111 13.80 2.64 -26.69
CA ASP A 111 13.43 2.35 -28.08
C ASP A 111 12.16 1.50 -28.25
N ASN A 112 11.24 1.55 -27.28
CA ASN A 112 9.93 0.90 -27.39
C ASN A 112 8.85 1.83 -27.96
N SER A 113 7.83 1.27 -28.61
CA SER A 113 6.73 2.03 -29.20
C SER A 113 5.84 2.72 -28.17
N ILE A 114 5.67 2.08 -27.02
CA ILE A 114 4.96 2.57 -25.84
C ILE A 114 5.98 2.71 -24.71
N ARG A 115 5.78 3.69 -23.84
CA ARG A 115 6.62 3.84 -22.64
C ARG A 115 6.40 2.65 -21.70
N LEU A 116 7.29 1.67 -21.80
CA LEU A 116 7.23 0.45 -21.00
C LEU A 116 8.11 0.60 -19.77
N VAL A 117 7.46 0.69 -18.61
CA VAL A 117 8.12 0.71 -17.31
C VAL A 117 8.10 -0.69 -16.71
N LEU A 118 9.25 -1.12 -16.20
CA LEU A 118 9.44 -2.37 -15.49
C LEU A 118 9.78 -2.05 -14.03
N GLU A 119 9.21 -2.77 -13.08
CA GLU A 119 9.56 -2.62 -11.66
C GLU A 119 10.38 -3.82 -11.19
N VAL A 120 11.53 -3.58 -10.56
CA VAL A 120 12.37 -4.65 -10.01
C VAL A 120 11.67 -5.33 -8.84
N ALA A 121 11.42 -6.64 -8.95
CA ALA A 121 10.80 -7.44 -7.91
C ALA A 121 11.83 -8.23 -7.09
N GLN A 122 12.86 -8.77 -7.75
CA GLN A 122 13.84 -9.64 -7.11
C GLN A 122 15.20 -9.58 -7.82
N HIS A 123 16.26 -9.88 -7.08
CA HIS A 123 17.59 -10.18 -7.62
C HIS A 123 17.77 -11.69 -7.75
N LEU A 124 18.05 -12.18 -8.96
CA LEU A 124 18.22 -13.63 -9.21
C LEU A 124 19.66 -14.10 -9.00
N GLY A 125 20.64 -13.19 -9.07
CA GLY A 125 22.07 -13.51 -9.12
C GLY A 125 22.64 -13.27 -10.52
N GLU A 126 23.97 -13.42 -10.68
CA GLU A 126 24.66 -13.18 -11.97
C GLU A 126 24.37 -11.80 -12.59
N ASN A 127 24.16 -10.80 -11.73
CA ASN A 127 23.72 -9.46 -12.07
C ASN A 127 22.40 -9.38 -12.87
N VAL A 128 21.55 -10.37 -12.73
CA VAL A 128 20.20 -10.40 -13.31
C VAL A 128 19.17 -9.99 -12.26
N VAL A 129 18.30 -9.05 -12.65
CA VAL A 129 17.12 -8.65 -11.90
C VAL A 129 15.86 -9.16 -12.58
N ARG A 130 14.93 -9.66 -11.78
CA ARG A 130 13.59 -10.03 -12.22
C ARG A 130 12.67 -8.84 -12.04
N THR A 131 11.96 -8.48 -13.10
CA THR A 131 11.11 -7.29 -13.15
C THR A 131 9.70 -7.65 -13.55
N ILE A 132 8.76 -6.82 -13.13
CA ILE A 132 7.34 -6.92 -13.46
C ILE A 132 7.01 -5.76 -14.40
N ALA A 133 6.45 -6.07 -15.56
CA ALA A 133 6.04 -5.08 -16.52
C ALA A 133 4.74 -4.37 -16.09
N MET A 134 4.74 -3.04 -16.21
CA MET A 134 3.57 -2.20 -15.97
C MET A 134 2.67 -2.05 -17.20
N ASP A 135 3.14 -2.44 -18.38
CA ASP A 135 2.33 -2.48 -19.61
C ASP A 135 2.60 -3.77 -20.39
N GLY A 136 1.93 -3.96 -21.52
CA GLY A 136 2.14 -5.10 -22.41
C GLY A 136 3.60 -5.24 -22.83
N THR A 137 4.13 -6.45 -22.73
CA THR A 137 5.50 -6.82 -23.13
C THR A 137 5.59 -7.26 -24.60
N GLU A 138 4.55 -6.96 -25.38
CA GLU A 138 4.50 -7.29 -26.80
C GLU A 138 5.55 -6.50 -27.58
N GLY A 139 6.30 -7.19 -28.44
CA GLY A 139 7.37 -6.57 -29.22
C GLY A 139 8.70 -6.39 -28.47
N LEU A 140 8.79 -6.79 -27.19
CA LEU A 140 10.04 -6.74 -26.43
C LEU A 140 11.03 -7.80 -26.95
N VAL A 141 12.24 -7.37 -27.30
CA VAL A 141 13.28 -8.25 -27.87
C VAL A 141 14.41 -8.45 -26.86
N ARG A 142 15.01 -9.64 -26.86
CA ARG A 142 16.21 -9.92 -26.05
C ARG A 142 17.39 -9.06 -26.53
N GLY A 143 18.16 -8.52 -25.60
CA GLY A 143 19.23 -7.55 -25.87
C GLY A 143 18.73 -6.11 -25.98
N GLN A 144 17.42 -5.86 -25.84
CA GLN A 144 16.91 -4.49 -25.79
C GLN A 144 17.42 -3.78 -24.54
N ARG A 145 17.76 -2.51 -24.70
CA ARG A 145 18.36 -1.70 -23.64
C ARG A 145 17.30 -1.24 -22.65
N VAL A 146 17.64 -1.28 -21.37
CA VAL A 146 16.77 -0.90 -20.26
C VAL A 146 17.51 0.09 -19.37
N LEU A 147 16.97 1.28 -19.21
CA LEU A 147 17.52 2.34 -18.39
C LEU A 147 17.08 2.18 -16.93
N ASN A 148 18.01 2.22 -15.99
CA ASN A 148 17.70 2.34 -14.57
C ASN A 148 17.39 3.80 -14.20
N THR A 149 16.17 4.07 -13.73
CA THR A 149 15.77 5.42 -13.30
C THR A 149 16.38 5.81 -11.95
N GLY A 150 16.84 4.84 -11.15
CA GLY A 150 17.43 5.06 -9.82
C GLY A 150 16.41 5.30 -8.71
N SER A 151 15.11 5.40 -9.03
CA SER A 151 14.03 5.56 -8.06
C SER A 151 12.90 4.57 -8.31
N PRO A 152 12.02 4.33 -7.32
CA PRO A 152 10.74 3.68 -7.57
C PRO A 152 9.90 4.42 -8.62
N ILE A 153 8.79 3.81 -9.06
CA ILE A 153 7.83 4.48 -9.93
C ILE A 153 7.36 5.77 -9.22
N THR A 154 7.59 6.91 -9.86
CA THR A 154 7.21 8.23 -9.36
C THR A 154 6.00 8.75 -10.12
N VAL A 155 5.05 9.33 -9.40
CA VAL A 155 3.78 9.79 -9.96
C VAL A 155 3.55 11.26 -9.63
N PRO A 156 2.89 12.03 -10.51
CA PRO A 156 2.56 13.41 -10.24
C PRO A 156 1.56 13.48 -9.10
N VAL A 157 1.77 14.40 -8.16
CA VAL A 157 0.88 14.65 -7.02
C VAL A 157 0.53 16.13 -6.90
N GLY A 158 -0.41 16.43 -6.00
CA GLY A 158 -0.87 17.78 -5.70
C GLY A 158 -2.15 18.15 -6.44
N ARG A 159 -2.63 19.39 -6.25
CA ARG A 159 -3.90 19.86 -6.80
C ARG A 159 -4.02 19.78 -8.32
N ALA A 160 -2.89 19.69 -9.03
CA ALA A 160 -2.87 19.52 -10.48
C ALA A 160 -3.49 18.18 -10.95
N THR A 161 -3.54 17.17 -10.08
CA THR A 161 -4.16 15.86 -10.38
C THR A 161 -5.68 15.84 -10.18
N LEU A 162 -6.24 16.88 -9.54
CA LEU A 162 -7.68 16.97 -9.35
C LEU A 162 -8.40 17.15 -10.69
N GLY A 163 -9.47 16.39 -10.88
CA GLY A 163 -10.25 16.32 -12.11
C GLY A 163 -9.58 15.59 -13.26
N ARG A 164 -8.36 15.05 -13.06
CA ARG A 164 -7.60 14.31 -14.06
C ARG A 164 -7.72 12.82 -13.84
N ILE A 165 -7.49 12.06 -14.92
CA ILE A 165 -7.38 10.61 -14.89
C ILE A 165 -5.92 10.23 -15.15
N ILE A 166 -5.29 9.55 -14.19
CA ILE A 166 -3.92 9.04 -14.31
C ILE A 166 -3.88 7.51 -14.32
N ASN A 167 -2.92 6.95 -15.05
CA ASN A 167 -2.62 5.52 -15.02
C ASN A 167 -1.67 5.16 -13.85
N VAL A 168 -1.26 3.88 -13.78
CA VAL A 168 -0.35 3.37 -12.75
C VAL A 168 0.99 4.09 -12.68
N ILE A 169 1.56 4.50 -13.82
CA ILE A 169 2.85 5.21 -13.90
C ILE A 169 2.71 6.74 -13.82
N GLY A 170 1.49 7.25 -13.59
CA GLY A 170 1.23 8.67 -13.40
C GLY A 170 1.00 9.47 -14.68
N GLU A 171 0.85 8.82 -15.83
CA GLU A 171 0.55 9.49 -17.09
C GLU A 171 -0.95 9.78 -17.22
N PRO A 172 -1.33 10.93 -17.80
CA PRO A 172 -2.72 11.27 -18.01
C PRO A 172 -3.33 10.47 -19.16
N ILE A 173 -4.47 9.82 -18.90
CA ILE A 173 -5.23 9.03 -19.89
C ILE A 173 -6.54 9.67 -20.32
N ASP A 174 -6.80 10.91 -19.89
CA ASP A 174 -8.03 11.67 -20.18
C ASP A 174 -7.95 12.53 -21.45
N HIS A 175 -6.84 12.45 -22.20
CA HIS A 175 -6.56 13.25 -23.41
C HIS A 175 -6.65 14.77 -23.20
N LYS A 176 -6.49 15.26 -21.96
CA LYS A 176 -6.51 16.70 -21.61
C LYS A 176 -5.11 17.33 -21.52
N GLY A 177 -4.13 16.74 -22.19
CA GLY A 177 -2.73 17.16 -22.18
C GLY A 177 -1.99 16.77 -20.91
N ASP A 178 -0.78 17.29 -20.71
CA ASP A 178 0.08 16.86 -19.60
C ASP A 178 -0.35 17.45 -18.26
N ILE A 179 -0.04 16.75 -17.17
CA ILE A 179 -0.25 17.24 -15.80
C ILE A 179 0.96 18.10 -15.42
N LYS A 180 0.76 19.42 -15.37
CA LYS A 180 1.80 20.36 -14.95
C LYS A 180 1.89 20.36 -13.42
N THR A 181 2.81 19.58 -12.87
CA THR A 181 3.14 19.59 -11.44
C THR A 181 4.64 19.67 -11.22
N ASN A 182 5.04 20.28 -10.10
CA ASN A 182 6.43 20.30 -9.64
C ASN A 182 6.72 19.20 -8.62
N SER A 183 5.68 18.51 -8.12
CA SER A 183 5.79 17.51 -7.07
C SER A 183 5.51 16.12 -7.64
N TYR A 184 6.52 15.27 -7.56
CA TYR A 184 6.45 13.85 -7.87
C TYR A 184 6.79 13.06 -6.62
N LEU A 185 6.03 12.02 -6.33
CA LEU A 185 6.29 11.14 -5.19
C LEU A 185 6.40 9.69 -5.63
N PRO A 186 7.28 8.90 -4.99
CA PRO A 186 7.38 7.47 -5.25
C PRO A 186 6.15 6.74 -4.71
N ILE A 187 5.69 5.72 -5.43
CA ILE A 187 4.54 4.90 -5.01
C ILE A 187 4.83 3.96 -3.84
N HIS A 188 6.12 3.66 -3.62
CA HIS A 188 6.60 2.82 -2.54
C HIS A 188 7.09 3.70 -1.40
N ARG A 189 6.35 3.69 -0.30
CA ARG A 189 6.66 4.44 0.92
C ARG A 189 6.39 3.57 2.14
N GLU A 190 7.15 3.83 3.19
CA GLU A 190 6.90 3.23 4.49
C GLU A 190 5.60 3.76 5.11
N ALA A 191 4.94 2.90 5.87
CA ALA A 191 3.75 3.29 6.60
C ALA A 191 4.09 4.30 7.73
N PRO A 192 3.13 5.15 8.15
CA PRO A 192 3.33 6.08 9.24
C PRO A 192 3.83 5.39 10.52
N ALA A 193 4.78 6.03 11.20
CA ALA A 193 5.40 5.46 12.40
C ALA A 193 4.38 5.38 13.55
N PHE A 194 4.62 4.49 14.52
CA PHE A 194 3.71 4.33 15.67
C PHE A 194 3.46 5.64 16.45
N VAL A 195 4.46 6.53 16.50
CA VAL A 195 4.37 7.84 17.18
C VAL A 195 3.51 8.85 16.43
N GLU A 196 3.28 8.66 15.13
CA GLU A 196 2.47 9.53 14.27
C GLU A 196 0.99 9.10 14.25
N GLN A 197 0.66 7.95 14.83
CA GLN A 197 -0.69 7.42 14.85
C GLN A 197 -1.55 8.17 15.87
N ALA A 198 -2.65 8.76 15.40
CA ALA A 198 -3.62 9.43 16.25
C ALA A 198 -4.41 8.40 17.09
N THR A 199 -4.56 8.66 18.39
CA THR A 199 -5.35 7.82 19.32
C THR A 199 -6.81 8.25 19.41
N GLU A 200 -7.17 9.41 18.84
CA GLU A 200 -8.52 9.96 18.92
C GLU A 200 -9.46 9.27 17.94
N GLN A 201 -10.63 8.85 18.44
CA GLN A 201 -11.70 8.29 17.63
C GLN A 201 -12.77 9.37 17.42
N GLN A 202 -12.85 9.88 16.20
CA GLN A 202 -13.86 10.86 15.79
C GLN A 202 -14.81 10.23 14.77
N ILE A 203 -16.10 10.54 14.86
CA ILE A 203 -17.11 10.06 13.90
C ILE A 203 -17.07 10.95 12.65
N LEU A 204 -17.08 10.30 11.48
CA LEU A 204 -17.28 10.94 10.19
C LEU A 204 -18.77 10.88 9.84
N VAL A 205 -19.45 12.02 9.90
CA VAL A 205 -20.86 12.12 9.50
C VAL A 205 -20.97 12.08 7.99
N THR A 206 -21.67 11.06 7.47
CA THR A 206 -21.78 10.81 6.02
C THR A 206 -23.03 11.40 5.39
N GLY A 207 -24.06 11.69 6.18
CA GLY A 207 -25.38 12.11 5.70
C GLY A 207 -26.28 10.95 5.25
N ILE A 208 -25.79 9.71 5.35
CA ILE A 208 -26.52 8.51 4.93
C ILE A 208 -27.13 7.86 6.16
N LYS A 209 -28.46 7.92 6.30
CA LYS A 209 -29.19 7.45 7.48
C LYS A 209 -28.79 6.06 7.97
N VAL A 210 -28.68 5.09 7.07
CA VAL A 210 -28.34 3.70 7.44
C VAL A 210 -26.90 3.59 7.93
N VAL A 211 -25.97 4.34 7.34
CA VAL A 211 -24.56 4.35 7.72
C VAL A 211 -24.40 5.08 9.06
N ASP A 212 -24.89 6.32 9.16
CA ASP A 212 -24.71 7.14 10.36
C ASP A 212 -25.42 6.55 11.59
N LEU A 213 -26.51 5.79 11.42
CA LEU A 213 -27.24 5.19 12.54
C LEU A 213 -26.74 3.78 12.93
N LEU A 214 -26.50 2.89 11.96
CA LEU A 214 -26.22 1.49 12.24
C LEU A 214 -24.72 1.16 12.23
N ALA A 215 -23.95 1.83 11.38
CA ALA A 215 -22.53 1.54 11.17
C ALA A 215 -21.74 2.85 10.92
N PRO A 216 -21.65 3.74 11.94
CA PRO A 216 -21.04 5.04 11.78
C PRO A 216 -19.57 4.91 11.38
N TYR A 217 -19.14 5.76 10.45
CA TYR A 217 -17.77 5.74 9.97
C TYR A 217 -16.85 6.50 10.93
N GLN A 218 -15.63 5.99 11.12
CA GLN A 218 -14.59 6.67 11.87
C GLN A 218 -13.74 7.52 10.92
N ARG A 219 -13.43 8.76 11.31
CA ARG A 219 -12.47 9.62 10.60
C ARG A 219 -11.08 8.97 10.65
N GLY A 220 -10.42 8.84 9.50
CA GLY A 220 -9.18 8.08 9.36
C GLY A 220 -9.34 6.55 9.49
N GLY A 221 -10.58 6.07 9.57
CA GLY A 221 -10.89 4.65 9.63
C GLY A 221 -10.82 3.96 8.27
N LYS A 222 -10.79 2.63 8.29
CA LYS A 222 -10.86 1.78 7.10
C LYS A 222 -12.26 1.18 7.01
N ILE A 223 -12.91 1.33 5.86
CA ILE A 223 -14.29 0.91 5.63
C ILE A 223 -14.31 -0.13 4.50
N GLY A 224 -15.03 -1.22 4.70
CA GLY A 224 -15.24 -2.25 3.68
C GLY A 224 -16.67 -2.22 3.14
N LEU A 225 -16.83 -1.98 1.83
CA LEU A 225 -18.13 -2.07 1.15
C LEU A 225 -18.29 -3.46 0.53
N PHE A 226 -18.90 -4.37 1.28
CA PHE A 226 -19.14 -5.74 0.83
C PHE A 226 -20.44 -5.83 0.03
N GLY A 227 -20.35 -6.23 -1.24
CA GLY A 227 -21.53 -6.35 -2.09
C GLY A 227 -21.23 -7.01 -3.43
N GLY A 228 -22.24 -7.69 -3.98
CA GLY A 228 -22.20 -8.30 -5.30
C GLY A 228 -22.21 -7.27 -6.45
N ALA A 229 -22.27 -7.75 -7.68
CA ALA A 229 -22.48 -6.88 -8.84
C ALA A 229 -23.90 -6.28 -8.80
N GLY A 230 -24.04 -5.00 -9.17
CA GLY A 230 -25.35 -4.34 -9.31
C GLY A 230 -26.06 -3.92 -8.03
N VAL A 231 -25.45 -4.09 -6.84
CA VAL A 231 -26.07 -3.69 -5.55
C VAL A 231 -25.94 -2.20 -5.23
N GLY A 232 -25.43 -1.39 -6.15
CA GLY A 232 -25.28 0.06 -5.97
C GLY A 232 -24.03 0.51 -5.21
N LYS A 233 -22.94 -0.27 -5.19
CA LYS A 233 -21.67 0.13 -4.53
C LYS A 233 -21.10 1.43 -5.09
N THR A 234 -21.02 1.54 -6.42
CA THR A 234 -20.52 2.74 -7.10
C THR A 234 -21.39 3.95 -6.81
N VAL A 235 -22.72 3.78 -6.79
CA VAL A 235 -23.68 4.83 -6.42
C VAL A 235 -23.45 5.30 -4.99
N LEU A 236 -23.23 4.38 -4.05
CA LEU A 236 -22.90 4.71 -2.67
C LEU A 236 -21.57 5.48 -2.56
N ILE A 237 -20.56 5.09 -3.34
CA ILE A 237 -19.26 5.78 -3.38
C ILE A 237 -19.43 7.22 -3.88
N MET A 238 -20.16 7.42 -4.98
CA MET A 238 -20.42 8.76 -5.52
C MET A 238 -21.18 9.64 -4.52
N GLU A 239 -22.18 9.07 -3.85
CA GLU A 239 -22.95 9.80 -2.85
C GLU A 239 -22.10 10.17 -1.62
N LEU A 240 -21.19 9.29 -1.19
CA LEU A 240 -20.22 9.59 -0.14
C LEU A 240 -19.27 10.72 -0.56
N ILE A 241 -18.74 10.69 -1.79
CA ILE A 241 -17.89 11.76 -2.33
C ILE A 241 -18.65 13.08 -2.31
N ASN A 242 -19.89 13.09 -2.82
CA ASN A 242 -20.73 14.27 -2.90
C ASN A 242 -21.03 14.87 -1.52
N ASN A 243 -21.44 14.05 -0.55
CA ASN A 243 -21.81 14.51 0.79
C ASN A 243 -20.59 14.98 1.60
N VAL A 244 -19.47 14.25 1.52
CA VAL A 244 -18.26 14.63 2.26
C VAL A 244 -17.57 15.83 1.61
N ALA A 245 -17.53 15.93 0.28
CA ALA A 245 -16.98 17.10 -0.40
C ALA A 245 -17.77 18.38 -0.09
N LYS A 246 -19.10 18.29 0.04
CA LYS A 246 -19.96 19.43 0.39
C LYS A 246 -19.85 19.82 1.87
N ALA A 247 -19.79 18.85 2.78
CA ALA A 247 -19.85 19.11 4.22
C ALA A 247 -18.48 19.39 4.86
N HIS A 248 -17.43 18.68 4.43
CA HIS A 248 -16.10 18.70 5.07
C HIS A 248 -15.01 19.36 4.22
N GLY A 249 -15.31 19.73 2.97
CA GLY A 249 -14.40 20.47 2.09
C GLY A 249 -13.16 19.69 1.62
N GLY A 250 -13.03 18.42 2.03
CA GLY A 250 -11.90 17.54 1.73
C GLY A 250 -11.84 17.06 0.27
N PHE A 251 -10.70 16.49 -0.10
CA PHE A 251 -10.47 15.90 -1.41
C PHE A 251 -10.81 14.40 -1.40
N SER A 252 -11.14 13.88 -2.58
CA SER A 252 -11.36 12.45 -2.80
C SER A 252 -10.37 11.93 -3.84
N VAL A 253 -9.92 10.69 -3.66
CA VAL A 253 -9.10 9.97 -4.63
C VAL A 253 -9.79 8.65 -4.93
N PHE A 254 -10.05 8.38 -6.19
CA PHE A 254 -10.63 7.12 -6.63
C PHE A 254 -9.56 6.29 -7.34
N ALA A 255 -9.21 5.14 -6.77
CA ALA A 255 -8.32 4.16 -7.34
C ALA A 255 -9.15 2.98 -7.88
N GLY A 256 -9.35 2.96 -9.20
CA GLY A 256 -10.01 1.86 -9.90
C GLY A 256 -9.03 0.74 -10.24
N VAL A 257 -8.89 -0.23 -9.32
CA VAL A 257 -8.05 -1.42 -9.44
C VAL A 257 -8.81 -2.55 -10.14
N GLY A 258 -8.45 -2.82 -11.39
CA GLY A 258 -9.03 -3.91 -12.17
C GLY A 258 -10.52 -3.75 -12.42
N GLU A 259 -10.98 -2.50 -12.55
CA GLU A 259 -12.35 -2.17 -12.92
C GLU A 259 -12.56 -2.24 -14.43
N ARG A 260 -13.82 -2.43 -14.86
CA ARG A 260 -14.14 -2.39 -16.28
C ARG A 260 -14.01 -0.96 -16.79
N THR A 261 -13.44 -0.80 -17.97
CA THR A 261 -13.34 0.50 -18.67
C THR A 261 -14.69 1.21 -18.79
N ARG A 262 -15.78 0.45 -19.01
CA ARG A 262 -17.15 1.00 -19.04
C ARG A 262 -17.55 1.61 -17.69
N GLU A 263 -17.33 0.88 -16.59
CA GLU A 263 -17.70 1.32 -15.23
C GLU A 263 -16.88 2.57 -14.83
N GLY A 264 -15.60 2.63 -15.20
CA GLY A 264 -14.77 3.82 -15.02
C GLY A 264 -15.24 5.02 -15.85
N ASN A 265 -15.59 4.82 -17.13
CA ASN A 265 -16.12 5.89 -17.98
C ASN A 265 -17.47 6.41 -17.47
N ASP A 266 -18.38 5.52 -17.06
CA ASP A 266 -19.69 5.90 -16.54
C ASP A 266 -19.52 6.73 -15.25
N LEU A 267 -18.65 6.28 -14.33
CA LEU A 267 -18.29 7.02 -13.12
C LEU A 267 -17.71 8.41 -13.44
N TYR A 268 -16.81 8.51 -14.42
CA TYR A 268 -16.24 9.79 -14.82
C TYR A 268 -17.30 10.77 -15.34
N ARG A 269 -18.23 10.29 -16.18
CA ARG A 269 -19.34 11.11 -16.69
C ARG A 269 -20.29 11.55 -15.58
N GLU A 270 -20.65 10.63 -14.68
CA GLU A 270 -21.51 10.94 -13.54
C GLU A 270 -20.84 11.95 -12.58
N MET A 271 -19.53 11.88 -12.39
CA MET A 271 -18.78 12.88 -11.61
C MET A 271 -18.75 14.26 -12.27
N ILE A 272 -18.76 14.33 -13.60
CA ILE A 272 -18.87 15.58 -14.35
C ILE A 272 -20.28 16.17 -14.19
N GLU A 273 -21.32 15.34 -14.37
CA GLU A 273 -22.72 15.77 -14.27
C GLU A 273 -23.10 16.21 -12.86
N SER A 274 -22.59 15.52 -11.84
CA SER A 274 -22.79 15.89 -10.42
C SER A 274 -21.96 17.11 -9.97
N GLY A 275 -21.03 17.59 -10.81
CA GLY A 275 -20.18 18.74 -10.53
C GLY A 275 -19.04 18.47 -9.54
N VAL A 276 -18.75 17.21 -9.24
CA VAL A 276 -17.59 16.78 -8.44
C VAL A 276 -16.29 16.99 -9.22
N ILE A 277 -16.32 16.62 -10.51
CA ILE A 277 -15.27 16.92 -11.48
C ILE A 277 -15.77 18.06 -12.35
N LYS A 278 -14.97 19.12 -12.45
CA LYS A 278 -15.22 20.26 -13.32
C LYS A 278 -14.15 20.27 -14.40
N LEU A 279 -14.55 20.51 -15.63
CA LEU A 279 -13.64 20.50 -16.76
C LEU A 279 -13.13 21.90 -17.09
N ASP A 280 -12.02 21.94 -17.83
CA ASP A 280 -11.46 23.11 -18.49
C ASP A 280 -11.05 24.21 -17.50
N ASP A 281 -11.53 25.45 -17.67
CA ASP A 281 -11.14 26.58 -16.80
C ASP A 281 -11.48 26.39 -15.32
N LYS A 282 -12.40 25.46 -15.03
CA LYS A 282 -12.85 25.13 -13.67
C LYS A 282 -12.20 23.88 -13.10
N GLN A 283 -11.18 23.33 -13.75
CA GLN A 283 -10.52 22.11 -13.29
C GLN A 283 -9.96 22.24 -11.87
N SER A 284 -9.46 23.42 -11.52
CA SER A 284 -8.93 23.74 -10.18
C SER A 284 -9.95 23.61 -9.06
N GLU A 285 -11.25 23.64 -9.37
CA GLU A 285 -12.35 23.47 -8.42
C GLU A 285 -12.80 22.01 -8.27
N SER A 286 -12.20 21.08 -9.03
CA SER A 286 -12.50 19.66 -8.92
C SER A 286 -12.11 19.12 -7.56
N LYS A 287 -12.91 18.17 -7.05
CA LYS A 287 -12.72 17.60 -5.71
C LYS A 287 -12.23 16.16 -5.72
N CYS A 288 -12.16 15.53 -6.90
CA CYS A 288 -11.78 14.14 -7.05
C CYS A 288 -10.58 14.00 -8.00
N ALA A 289 -9.58 13.19 -7.64
CA ALA A 289 -8.55 12.69 -8.55
C ALA A 289 -8.84 11.22 -8.90
N LEU A 290 -8.73 10.86 -10.19
CA LEU A 290 -9.01 9.52 -10.66
C LEU A 290 -7.71 8.80 -11.03
N VAL A 291 -7.51 7.61 -10.48
CA VAL A 291 -6.39 6.73 -10.78
C VAL A 291 -6.96 5.41 -11.29
N TYR A 292 -6.67 5.06 -12.55
CA TYR A 292 -7.19 3.83 -13.15
C TYR A 292 -6.09 2.85 -13.50
N GLY A 293 -6.39 1.57 -13.26
CA GLY A 293 -5.61 0.44 -13.70
C GLY A 293 -6.60 -0.63 -14.13
N GLN A 294 -6.96 -0.63 -15.40
CA GLN A 294 -8.14 -1.31 -15.92
C GLN A 294 -7.95 -2.83 -16.05
N MET A 295 -9.04 -3.58 -16.28
CA MET A 295 -8.96 -5.04 -16.46
C MET A 295 -8.13 -5.50 -17.66
N ASN A 296 -7.99 -4.67 -18.70
CA ASN A 296 -7.18 -4.94 -19.88
C ASN A 296 -5.68 -4.74 -19.63
N GLU A 297 -5.30 -4.09 -18.54
CA GLU A 297 -3.89 -3.87 -18.19
C GLU A 297 -3.27 -5.13 -17.56
N PRO A 298 -1.94 -5.31 -17.70
CA PRO A 298 -1.25 -6.46 -17.14
C PRO A 298 -1.40 -6.54 -15.62
N PRO A 299 -1.20 -7.73 -15.04
CA PRO A 299 -1.28 -7.90 -13.58
C PRO A 299 -0.30 -7.01 -12.81
N GLY A 300 0.84 -6.61 -13.40
CA GLY A 300 1.77 -5.66 -12.80
C GLY A 300 1.14 -4.30 -12.51
N ALA A 301 0.51 -3.69 -13.52
CA ALA A 301 -0.21 -2.42 -13.39
C ALA A 301 -1.29 -2.49 -12.29
N ARG A 302 -2.12 -3.54 -12.34
CA ARG A 302 -3.21 -3.75 -11.38
C ARG A 302 -2.72 -3.98 -9.95
N ALA A 303 -1.52 -4.53 -9.77
CA ALA A 303 -0.91 -4.69 -8.45
C ALA A 303 -0.33 -3.39 -7.88
N ARG A 304 -0.12 -2.35 -8.70
CA ARG A 304 0.52 -1.09 -8.29
C ARG A 304 -0.40 0.13 -8.32
N VAL A 305 -1.46 0.11 -9.13
CA VAL A 305 -2.40 1.23 -9.26
C VAL A 305 -3.03 1.65 -7.91
N GLY A 306 -3.29 0.70 -7.01
CA GLY A 306 -3.77 1.01 -5.66
C GLY A 306 -2.78 1.85 -4.86
N LEU A 307 -1.47 1.64 -5.05
CA LEU A 307 -0.40 2.41 -4.42
C LEU A 307 -0.27 3.81 -5.05
N THR A 308 -0.48 3.93 -6.36
CA THR A 308 -0.55 5.24 -7.04
C THR A 308 -1.68 6.09 -6.46
N GLY A 309 -2.87 5.52 -6.31
CA GLY A 309 -3.99 6.20 -5.64
C GLY A 309 -3.70 6.55 -4.18
N LEU A 310 -3.06 5.64 -3.45
CA LEU A 310 -2.61 5.90 -2.08
C LEU A 310 -1.64 7.08 -2.02
N THR A 311 -0.65 7.13 -2.91
CA THR A 311 0.38 8.18 -2.94
C THR A 311 -0.21 9.57 -3.19
N VAL A 312 -1.19 9.66 -4.10
CA VAL A 312 -1.92 10.92 -4.32
C VAL A 312 -2.69 11.33 -3.07
N ALA A 313 -3.35 10.38 -2.39
CA ALA A 313 -4.08 10.66 -1.16
C ALA A 313 -3.14 11.05 0.01
N GLU A 314 -1.99 10.41 0.13
CA GLU A 314 -0.98 10.71 1.14
C GLU A 314 -0.40 12.11 0.96
N HIS A 315 -0.20 12.57 -0.28
CA HIS A 315 0.24 13.94 -0.51
C HIS A 315 -0.77 14.96 0.02
N PHE A 316 -2.07 14.76 -0.22
CA PHE A 316 -3.11 15.64 0.31
C PHE A 316 -3.21 15.59 1.85
N ARG A 317 -2.92 14.44 2.46
CA ARG A 317 -2.85 14.27 3.92
C ARG A 317 -1.61 14.98 4.50
N ASP A 318 -0.42 14.66 4.00
CA ASP A 318 0.87 15.04 4.59
C ASP A 318 1.25 16.49 4.27
N ALA A 319 1.10 16.90 3.00
CA ALA A 319 1.56 18.21 2.54
C ALA A 319 0.46 19.29 2.67
N GLU A 320 -0.80 18.94 2.42
CA GLU A 320 -1.92 19.90 2.49
C GLU A 320 -2.71 19.83 3.81
N GLY A 321 -2.47 18.82 4.65
CA GLY A 321 -3.16 18.67 5.94
C GLY A 321 -4.68 18.49 5.83
N GLN A 322 -5.16 17.95 4.71
CA GLN A 322 -6.59 17.80 4.44
C GLN A 322 -7.09 16.42 4.86
N ASP A 323 -8.38 16.34 5.18
CA ASP A 323 -9.08 15.05 5.23
C ASP A 323 -9.30 14.54 3.81
N VAL A 324 -8.84 13.31 3.57
CA VAL A 324 -8.91 12.69 2.25
C VAL A 324 -9.72 11.42 2.31
N LEU A 325 -10.64 11.26 1.37
CA LEU A 325 -11.32 9.99 1.13
C LEU A 325 -10.62 9.24 0.00
N LEU A 326 -10.03 8.09 0.33
CA LEU A 326 -9.49 7.16 -0.67
C LEU A 326 -10.49 6.04 -0.92
N PHE A 327 -10.94 5.90 -2.16
CA PHE A 327 -11.77 4.80 -2.63
C PHE A 327 -10.92 3.83 -3.43
N ILE A 328 -10.93 2.55 -3.06
CA ILE A 328 -10.23 1.49 -3.79
C ILE A 328 -11.27 0.48 -4.28
N ASP A 329 -11.66 0.59 -5.55
CA ASP A 329 -12.56 -0.36 -6.20
C ASP A 329 -11.74 -1.13 -7.26
N ASN A 330 -11.39 -2.40 -7.10
CA ASN A 330 -11.70 -3.28 -5.99
C ASN A 330 -10.42 -3.80 -5.32
N ILE A 331 -10.33 -3.65 -4.00
CA ILE A 331 -9.18 -4.15 -3.21
C ILE A 331 -8.96 -5.67 -3.36
N PHE A 332 -9.99 -6.45 -3.68
CA PHE A 332 -9.83 -7.87 -4.00
C PHE A 332 -9.03 -8.09 -5.30
N ARG A 333 -9.18 -7.21 -6.29
CA ARG A 333 -8.42 -7.28 -7.55
C ARG A 333 -6.95 -6.96 -7.35
N PHE A 334 -6.62 -6.08 -6.40
CA PHE A 334 -5.25 -5.86 -5.96
C PHE A 334 -4.62 -7.19 -5.52
N THR A 335 -5.24 -7.89 -4.55
CA THR A 335 -4.74 -9.20 -4.09
C THR A 335 -4.68 -10.24 -5.20
N GLN A 336 -5.68 -10.28 -6.09
CA GLN A 336 -5.67 -11.18 -7.24
C GLN A 336 -4.48 -10.90 -8.17
N ALA A 337 -4.19 -9.62 -8.42
CA ALA A 337 -3.05 -9.22 -9.24
C ALA A 337 -1.72 -9.66 -8.61
N PHE A 338 -1.55 -9.50 -7.30
CA PHE A 338 -0.39 -10.03 -6.57
C PHE A 338 -0.27 -11.55 -6.70
N TYR A 339 -1.38 -12.28 -6.56
CA TYR A 339 -1.39 -13.73 -6.73
C TYR A 339 -1.01 -14.14 -8.15
N MET A 340 -1.45 -13.40 -9.17
CA MET A 340 -1.06 -13.65 -10.55
C MET A 340 0.43 -13.39 -10.78
N VAL A 341 0.98 -12.32 -10.21
CA VAL A 341 2.42 -12.00 -10.30
C VAL A 341 3.26 -13.06 -9.58
N GLY A 342 2.96 -13.37 -8.32
CA GLY A 342 3.69 -14.39 -7.56
C GLY A 342 3.49 -15.82 -8.09
N GLY A 343 2.29 -16.14 -8.60
CA GLY A 343 2.02 -17.42 -9.24
C GLY A 343 2.81 -17.63 -10.53
N ILE A 344 3.14 -16.55 -11.27
CA ILE A 344 4.05 -16.63 -12.41
C ILE A 344 5.46 -17.05 -11.93
N GLU A 345 5.93 -16.57 -10.78
CA GLU A 345 7.23 -16.98 -10.22
C GLU A 345 7.29 -18.48 -9.93
N GLU A 346 6.25 -19.05 -9.32
CA GLU A 346 6.17 -20.49 -9.05
C GLU A 346 6.15 -21.32 -10.35
N VAL A 347 5.42 -20.86 -11.36
CA VAL A 347 5.36 -21.52 -12.67
C VAL A 347 6.71 -21.46 -13.37
N ILE A 348 7.40 -20.32 -13.30
CA ILE A 348 8.76 -20.15 -13.86
C ILE A 348 9.75 -21.08 -13.15
N ALA A 349 9.76 -21.11 -11.82
CA ALA A 349 10.65 -21.98 -11.04
C ALA A 349 10.44 -23.47 -11.41
N LYS A 350 9.19 -23.87 -11.66
CA LYS A 350 8.87 -25.22 -12.11
C LYS A 350 9.32 -25.50 -13.55
N ALA A 351 9.17 -24.54 -14.46
CA ALA A 351 9.62 -24.65 -15.84
C ALA A 351 11.15 -24.75 -15.94
N GLU A 352 11.89 -23.95 -15.17
CA GLU A 352 13.35 -24.00 -15.08
C GLU A 352 13.84 -25.35 -14.53
N LYS A 353 13.17 -25.88 -13.50
CA LYS A 353 13.48 -27.21 -12.95
C LYS A 353 13.31 -28.31 -14.00
N ILE A 354 12.21 -28.28 -14.75
CA ILE A 354 11.95 -29.23 -15.84
C ILE A 354 12.99 -29.08 -16.97
N ALA A 355 13.39 -27.86 -17.30
CA ALA A 355 14.42 -27.62 -18.32
C ALA A 355 15.78 -28.19 -17.90
N LYS A 356 16.16 -28.07 -16.62
CA LYS A 356 17.40 -28.65 -16.08
C LYS A 356 17.35 -30.18 -15.98
N GLU A 357 16.18 -30.76 -15.74
CA GLU A 357 15.99 -32.23 -15.70
C GLU A 357 16.02 -32.88 -17.09
N ASN A 358 15.78 -32.11 -18.16
CA ASN A 358 15.76 -32.60 -19.55
C ASN A 358 17.02 -32.22 -20.36
N ALA A 359 18.01 -31.57 -19.75
CA ALA A 359 19.30 -31.21 -20.36
C ALA A 359 20.42 -32.13 -19.86
#